data_AF-A0AAJ5VST5-F1
#
_entry.id   AF-A0AAJ5VST5-F1
#
_cell.length_a   1.000
_cell.length_b   1.000
_cell.length_c   1.000
_cell.angle_alpha   90.00
_cell.angle_beta   90.00
_cell.angle_gamma   90.00
#
_symmetry.space_group_name_H-M   'P 1'
#
loop_
_entity.id
_entity.type
_entity.pdbx_description
1 polymer ?
#
loop_
_entity_poly.entity_id
_entity_poly.type
_entity_poly.pdbx_seq_one_letter_code
_entity_poly.pdbx_strand_id
1 'polypeptide(L)'
;MSSNDRDATFAAVRAAMMASYAGTLASTRLSPLEALECLSAAIGSIYREIADSHLDPDGCGCGWLPNEVLDIATLEQAISAHAGREEDDSCFDLRSMRPVGNG
;
A
#
# COMPACT_ATOMS: atom_id res chain seq x y z
N MET A 1 4.50 15.21 13.46
CA MET A 1 4.37 15.21 11.98
C MET A 1 2.95 15.62 11.66
N SER A 2 2.75 16.66 10.86
CA SER A 2 1.41 17.17 10.56
C SER A 2 0.67 16.19 9.65
N SER A 3 -0.67 16.21 9.63
CA SER A 3 -1.47 15.37 8.71
C SER A 3 -1.02 15.58 7.25
N ASN A 4 -0.80 16.84 6.87
CA ASN A 4 -0.36 17.21 5.52
C ASN A 4 1.02 16.63 5.14
N ASP A 5 1.94 16.52 6.11
CA ASP A 5 3.27 15.92 5.88
C ASP A 5 3.16 14.42 5.60
N ARG A 6 2.22 13.74 6.27
CA ARG A 6 1.96 12.31 6.05
C ARG A 6 1.33 12.06 4.69
N ASP A 7 0.38 12.90 4.27
CA ASP A 7 -0.28 12.78 2.97
C ASP A 7 0.69 13.03 1.82
N ALA A 8 1.54 14.05 1.93
CA ALA A 8 2.60 14.32 0.96
C ALA A 8 3.61 13.17 0.89
N THR A 9 4.00 12.61 2.04
CA THR A 9 4.89 11.45 2.12
C THR A 9 4.26 10.22 1.44
N PHE A 10 2.99 9.93 1.74
CA PHE A 10 2.25 8.85 1.12
C PHE A 10 2.19 9.00 -0.41
N ALA A 11 1.86 10.19 -0.91
CA ALA A 11 1.80 10.47 -2.34
C ALA A 11 3.15 10.23 -3.03
N ALA A 12 4.25 10.67 -2.42
CA ALA A 12 5.60 10.46 -2.93
C ALA A 12 5.97 8.97 -2.98
N VAL A 13 5.72 8.22 -1.89
CA VAL A 13 5.98 6.77 -1.83
C VAL A 13 5.15 6.02 -2.87
N ARG A 14 3.85 6.36 -3.00
CA ARG A 14 2.97 5.74 -4.00
C ARG A 14 3.46 6.00 -5.42
N ALA A 15 3.90 7.22 -5.73
CA ALA A 15 4.44 7.55 -7.05
C ALA A 15 5.70 6.73 -7.38
N ALA A 16 6.62 6.58 -6.43
CA ALA A 16 7.81 5.76 -6.59
C ALA A 16 7.45 4.28 -6.81
N MET A 17 6.54 3.72 -6.00
CA MET A 17 6.08 2.34 -6.16
C MET A 17 5.37 2.09 -7.50
N MET A 18 4.55 3.04 -7.97
CA MET A 18 3.90 2.94 -9.28
C MET A 18 4.91 2.98 -10.43
N ALA A 19 5.97 3.79 -10.32
CA ALA A 19 7.04 3.81 -11.30
C ALA A 19 7.80 2.47 -11.34
N SER A 20 8.12 1.90 -10.18
CA SER A 20 8.73 0.56 -10.07
C SER A 20 7.83 -0.52 -10.68
N TYR A 21 6.55 -0.53 -10.33
CA TYR A 21 5.57 -1.47 -10.88
C TYR A 21 5.47 -1.37 -12.41
N ALA A 22 5.33 -0.16 -12.95
CA ALA A 22 5.26 0.07 -14.39
C ALA A 22 6.56 -0.37 -15.10
N GLY A 23 7.72 -0.10 -14.48
CA GLY A 23 9.02 -0.57 -14.96
C GLY A 23 9.11 -2.10 -14.99
N THR A 24 8.64 -2.78 -13.95
CA THR A 24 8.60 -4.26 -13.89
C THR A 24 7.71 -4.83 -14.99
N LEU A 25 6.51 -4.29 -15.20
CA LEU A 25 5.64 -4.76 -16.29
C LEU A 25 6.22 -4.50 -17.67
N ALA A 26 6.90 -3.36 -17.87
CA ALA A 26 7.52 -3.03 -19.15
C ALA A 26 8.75 -3.90 -19.48
N SER A 27 9.45 -4.40 -18.45
CA SER A 27 10.72 -5.13 -18.61
C SER A 27 10.60 -6.64 -18.46
N THR A 28 9.44 -7.15 -18.04
CA THR A 28 9.21 -8.57 -17.78
C THR A 28 7.97 -9.10 -18.51
N ARG A 29 7.64 -10.38 -18.32
CA ARG A 29 6.38 -10.99 -18.79
C ARG A 29 5.44 -11.33 -17.63
N LEU A 30 5.67 -10.76 -16.46
CA LEU A 30 4.85 -11.00 -15.28
C LEU A 30 3.44 -10.45 -15.52
N SER A 31 2.45 -11.15 -14.98
CA SER A 31 1.11 -10.60 -14.83
C SER A 31 1.12 -9.44 -13.80
N PRO A 32 0.08 -8.57 -13.82
CA PRO A 32 -0.10 -7.54 -12.81
C PRO A 32 0.03 -8.04 -11.37
N LEU A 33 -0.54 -9.21 -11.06
CA LEU A 33 -0.53 -9.76 -9.71
C LEU A 33 0.86 -10.27 -9.32
N GLU A 34 1.54 -11.01 -10.20
CA GLU A 34 2.91 -11.49 -9.94
C GLU A 34 3.88 -10.32 -9.74
N ALA A 35 3.72 -9.21 -10.47
CA ALA A 35 4.51 -8.02 -10.25
C ALA A 35 4.24 -7.40 -8.87
N LEU A 36 2.99 -7.34 -8.41
CA LEU A 36 2.64 -6.89 -7.06
C LEU A 36 3.17 -7.83 -5.97
N GLU A 37 3.18 -9.14 -6.20
CA GLU A 37 3.80 -10.12 -5.31
C GLU A 37 5.32 -9.87 -5.20
N CYS A 38 6.01 -9.60 -6.30
CA CYS A 38 7.43 -9.23 -6.28
C CYS A 38 7.67 -7.93 -5.48
N LEU A 39 6.84 -6.90 -5.67
CA LEU A 39 6.93 -5.67 -4.89
C LEU A 39 6.71 -5.93 -3.39
N SER A 40 5.73 -6.77 -3.05
CA SER A 40 5.43 -7.14 -1.67
C SER A 40 6.57 -7.93 -1.02
N ALA A 41 7.17 -8.87 -1.75
CA ALA A 41 8.34 -9.61 -1.30
C ALA A 41 9.55 -8.69 -1.06
N ALA A 42 9.75 -7.68 -1.92
CA ALA A 42 10.79 -6.68 -1.73
C ALA A 42 10.57 -5.85 -0.46
N ILE A 43 9.33 -5.43 -0.18
CA ILE A 43 8.97 -4.73 1.07
C ILE A 43 9.29 -5.62 2.29
N GLY A 44 8.93 -6.90 2.25
CA GLY A 44 9.25 -7.85 3.32
C GLY A 44 10.77 -8.01 3.54
N SER A 45 11.58 -8.03 2.47
CA SER A 45 13.04 -8.07 2.58
C SER A 45 13.59 -6.81 3.24
N ILE A 46 13.12 -5.63 2.82
CA ILE A 46 13.51 -4.34 3.39
C ILE A 46 13.12 -4.26 4.86
N TYR A 47 11.92 -4.71 5.23
CA TYR A 47 11.49 -4.79 6.62
C TYR A 47 12.49 -5.60 7.46
N ARG A 48 12.87 -6.80 7.00
CA ARG A 48 13.84 -7.65 7.71
C ARG A 48 15.18 -6.95 7.91
N GLU A 49 15.72 -6.33 6.86
CA GLU A 49 16.99 -5.60 6.94
C GLU A 49 16.93 -4.43 7.95
N ILE A 50 15.82 -3.70 7.96
CA ILE A 50 15.59 -2.60 8.90
C ILE A 50 15.42 -3.14 10.33
N ALA A 51 14.65 -4.22 10.52
CA ALA A 51 14.44 -4.85 11.81
C ALA A 51 15.76 -5.37 12.41
N ASP A 52 16.56 -6.08 11.62
CA ASP A 52 17.88 -6.60 12.04
C ASP A 52 18.79 -5.46 12.51
N SER A 53 18.79 -4.33 11.81
CA SER A 53 19.57 -3.14 12.18
C SER A 53 19.14 -2.49 13.50
N HIS A 54 17.91 -2.74 13.96
CA HIS A 54 17.40 -2.24 15.25
C HIS A 54 17.60 -3.26 16.39
N LEU A 55 17.76 -4.54 16.06
CA LEU A 55 18.03 -5.59 17.04
C LEU A 55 19.53 -5.77 17.35
N ASP A 56 20.41 -5.16 16.56
CA ASP A 56 21.85 -5.11 16.81
C ASP A 56 22.15 -4.42 18.17
N PRO A 57 23.13 -4.91 18.96
CA PRO A 57 23.57 -4.27 20.20
C PRO A 57 23.95 -2.78 20.06
N ASP A 58 24.48 -2.38 18.91
CA ASP A 58 24.78 -0.99 18.54
C ASP A 58 23.71 -0.39 17.61
N GLY A 59 22.53 -1.03 17.55
CA GLY A 59 21.41 -0.70 16.69
C GLY A 59 20.78 0.66 16.97
N CYS A 60 19.89 1.06 16.07
CA CYS A 60 19.27 2.39 16.14
C CYS A 60 18.43 2.57 17.43
N GLY A 61 18.83 3.52 18.28
CA GLY A 61 18.12 3.88 19.52
C GLY A 61 16.83 4.68 19.34
N CYS A 62 16.15 4.59 18.19
CA CYS A 62 14.95 5.38 17.91
C CYS A 62 13.73 4.97 18.74
N GLY A 63 13.81 3.83 19.45
CA GLY A 63 12.78 3.33 20.36
C GLY A 63 11.74 2.40 19.72
N TRP A 64 11.82 2.16 18.41
CA TRP A 64 11.05 1.09 17.77
C TRP A 64 11.72 -0.25 18.06
N LEU A 65 10.97 -1.19 18.65
CA LEU A 65 11.39 -2.55 18.91
C LEU A 65 10.67 -3.48 17.94
N PRO A 66 11.36 -4.01 16.91
CA PRO A 66 10.73 -4.84 15.90
C PRO A 66 10.02 -6.04 16.51
N ASN A 67 8.79 -6.30 16.05
CA ASN A 67 8.01 -7.48 16.37
C ASN A 67 7.39 -8.00 15.08
N GLU A 68 8.04 -8.99 14.47
CA GLU A 68 7.66 -9.54 13.17
C GLU A 68 6.16 -9.84 13.06
N VAL A 69 5.56 -10.47 14.05
CA VAL A 69 4.15 -10.85 14.00
C VAL A 69 3.25 -9.61 13.96
N LEU A 70 3.50 -8.63 14.83
CA LEU A 70 2.67 -7.43 14.92
C LEU A 70 2.93 -6.46 13.76
N ASP A 71 4.18 -6.33 13.34
CA ASP A 71 4.59 -5.42 12.28
C ASP A 71 4.05 -5.89 10.93
N ILE A 72 4.20 -7.18 10.60
CA ILE A 72 3.64 -7.75 9.36
C ILE A 72 2.12 -7.66 9.37
N ALA A 73 1.44 -7.99 10.47
CA ALA A 73 -0.02 -7.84 10.57
C ALA A 73 -0.46 -6.37 10.38
N THR A 74 0.34 -5.41 10.81
CA THR A 74 0.08 -3.98 10.60
C THR A 74 0.22 -3.60 9.12
N LEU A 75 1.24 -4.13 8.43
CA LEU A 75 1.42 -3.91 6.99
C LEU A 75 0.27 -4.52 6.17
N GLU A 76 -0.16 -5.74 6.50
CA GLU A 76 -1.31 -6.41 5.85
C GLU A 76 -2.62 -5.63 6.04
N GLN A 77 -2.84 -5.10 7.24
CA GLN A 77 -3.97 -4.21 7.52
C GLN A 77 -3.90 -2.91 6.72
N ALA A 78 -2.71 -2.31 6.60
CA ALA A 78 -2.52 -1.10 5.81
C ALA A 78 -2.82 -1.35 4.32
N ILE A 79 -2.38 -2.49 3.77
CA ILE A 79 -2.72 -2.91 2.40
C ILE A 79 -4.23 -3.05 2.27
N SER A 80 -4.86 -3.79 3.18
CA SER A 80 -6.30 -4.05 3.15
C SER A 80 -7.12 -2.76 3.19
N ALA A 81 -6.75 -1.82 4.05
CA ALA A 81 -7.41 -0.53 4.21
C ALA A 81 -7.34 0.36 2.95
N HIS A 82 -6.31 0.20 2.11
CA HIS A 82 -6.12 1.01 0.90
C HIS A 82 -6.46 0.26 -0.40
N ALA A 83 -6.63 -1.07 -0.34
CA ALA A 83 -7.02 -1.91 -1.48
C ALA A 83 -8.53 -2.09 -1.59
N GLY A 84 -9.24 -2.01 -0.46
CA GLY A 84 -10.70 -1.98 -0.45
C GLY A 84 -11.19 -0.85 -1.33
N ARG A 85 -12.23 -1.11 -2.13
CA ARG A 85 -13.07 0.00 -2.58
C ARG A 85 -13.60 0.62 -1.29
N GLU A 86 -13.44 1.92 -1.09
CA GLU A 86 -14.37 2.63 -0.22
C GLU A 86 -15.74 2.12 -0.62
N GLU A 87 -16.54 1.66 0.35
CA GLU A 87 -17.92 1.25 0.09
C GLU A 87 -18.61 2.49 -0.48
N ASP A 88 -18.54 2.63 -1.80
CA ASP A 88 -19.35 3.52 -2.57
C ASP A 88 -20.71 2.83 -2.61
N ASP A 89 -21.38 2.89 -1.46
CA ASP A 89 -22.77 2.57 -1.24
C ASP A 89 -23.68 3.61 -1.93
N SER A 90 -23.15 4.37 -2.90
CA SER A 90 -23.76 5.58 -3.43
C SER A 90 -23.39 5.94 -4.87
N CYS A 91 -23.04 4.99 -5.74
CA CYS A 91 -23.08 5.25 -7.18
C CYS A 91 -24.31 4.59 -7.80
N PHE A 92 -25.44 5.25 -7.57
CA PHE A 92 -26.62 5.30 -8.44
C PHE A 92 -26.88 4.01 -9.25
N ASP A 93 -27.69 3.11 -8.69
CA ASP A 93 -28.34 2.09 -9.50
C ASP A 93 -29.17 2.78 -10.60
N LEU A 94 -28.64 2.76 -11.82
CA LEU A 94 -29.31 3.33 -13.01
C LEU A 94 -30.68 2.69 -13.26
N ARG A 95 -30.96 1.51 -12.68
CA ARG A 95 -32.28 0.86 -12.74
C ARG A 95 -33.32 1.55 -11.84
N SER A 96 -32.89 2.41 -10.92
CA SER A 96 -33.74 3.17 -9.99
C SER A 96 -34.10 4.57 -10.50
N MET A 97 -33.51 5.05 -11.61
CA MET A 97 -33.86 6.35 -12.20
C MET A 97 -35.16 6.26 -13.01
N ARG A 98 -36.18 7.03 -12.62
CA ARG A 98 -37.45 7.17 -13.35
C ARG A 98 -37.28 8.18 -14.50
N PRO A 99 -37.64 7.87 -15.76
CA PRO A 99 -37.61 8.85 -16.83
C PRO A 99 -38.65 9.95 -16.57
N VAL A 100 -38.20 11.21 -16.52
CA VAL A 100 -39.08 12.38 -16.49
C VAL A 100 -39.43 12.73 -17.92
N GLY A 101 -40.39 12.00 -18.48
CA GLY A 101 -41.03 12.37 -19.75
C GLY A 101 -42.23 13.26 -19.49
N ASN A 102 -42.20 14.50 -19.98
CA ASN A 102 -43.40 15.33 -20.14
C ASN A 102 -43.99 15.00 -21.51
N GLY A 103 -45.20 14.44 -21.50
CA GLY A 103 -45.99 14.16 -22.72
C GLY A 103 -46.62 15.40 -23.32
#